data_AF-A0AAU9QSE1-F1
#
_entry.id   AF-A0AAU9QSE1-F1
#
_cell.length_a   1.000
_cell.length_b   1.000
_cell.length_c   1.000
_cell.angle_alpha   90.00
_cell.angle_beta   90.00
_cell.angle_gamma   90.00
#
_symmetry.space_group_name_H-M   'P 1'
#
loop_
_entity.id
_entity.type
_entity.pdbx_description
1 polymer ?
#
loop_
_entity_poly.entity_id
_entity_poly.type
_entity_poly.pdbx_seq_one_letter_code
_entity_poly.pdbx_strand_id
1 'polypeptide(L)'
;MSFENAINDIFDDKIIIPSVGANVFGDQGNIIEMLPSEPGVYFEAPEIELDTYDYYIVCTSSGKDSWASLFYLLERGVPKDKILLWHHLIDGKEDPVPFMDWAYVDNYCSEFAKSMGIRLEYSWLQYGFKGELLKENSKPHNHIFETPDGLVELDRKLAKPGTRMLYPQQEASLLRRWCSSSLKIDVCRRAINNQERFIGKRTLVVTGERRTRIRSKIEVQPTRTASLRYVAS
;
A
#
# COMPACT_ATOMS: atom_id res chain seq x y z
N MET A 1 -13.69 21.21 -1.45
CA MET A 1 -12.34 20.67 -1.67
C MET A 1 -11.57 21.71 -2.45
N SER A 2 -10.52 22.32 -1.88
CA SER A 2 -9.74 23.31 -2.62
C SER A 2 -8.96 22.60 -3.73
N PHE A 3 -8.93 23.22 -4.90
CA PHE A 3 -8.19 22.78 -6.09
C PHE A 3 -6.71 22.48 -5.80
N GLU A 4 -6.16 22.99 -4.70
CA GLU A 4 -4.75 22.87 -4.32
C GLU A 4 -4.26 21.43 -4.07
N ASN A 5 -5.08 20.54 -3.51
CA ASN A 5 -4.59 19.18 -3.22
C ASN A 5 -4.47 18.31 -4.48
N ALA A 6 -5.38 18.48 -5.45
CA ALA A 6 -5.25 17.84 -6.76
C ALA A 6 -4.08 18.42 -7.57
N ILE A 7 -3.75 19.70 -7.36
CA ILE A 7 -2.59 20.35 -7.99
C ILE A 7 -1.27 19.77 -7.45
N ASN A 8 -1.20 19.43 -6.16
CA ASN A 8 0.02 18.88 -5.56
C ASN A 8 0.37 17.48 -6.09
N ASP A 9 -0.62 16.58 -6.22
CA ASP A 9 -0.39 15.25 -6.81
C ASP A 9 0.03 15.37 -8.30
N ILE A 10 -0.58 16.30 -9.04
CA ILE A 10 -0.20 16.60 -10.43
C ILE A 10 1.22 17.19 -10.50
N PHE A 11 1.63 17.99 -9.52
CA PHE A 11 2.95 18.59 -9.45
C PHE A 11 4.02 17.54 -9.16
N ASP A 12 3.75 16.61 -8.24
CA ASP A 12 4.63 15.49 -7.95
C ASP A 12 4.82 14.62 -9.20
N ASP A 13 3.73 14.28 -9.90
CA ASP A 13 3.75 13.45 -11.10
C ASP A 13 4.42 14.12 -12.31
N LYS A 14 4.27 15.44 -12.48
CA LYS A 14 4.79 16.16 -13.64
C LYS A 14 6.18 16.76 -13.46
N ILE A 15 6.57 17.06 -12.22
CA ILE A 15 7.77 17.87 -11.95
C ILE A 15 8.72 17.15 -11.02
N ILE A 16 8.27 16.68 -9.86
CA ILE A 16 9.20 16.10 -8.86
C ILE A 16 9.71 14.74 -9.33
N ILE A 17 8.83 13.81 -9.72
CA ILE A 17 9.23 12.47 -10.13
C ILE A 17 10.14 12.51 -11.39
N PRO A 18 9.81 13.28 -12.44
CA PRO A 18 10.68 13.40 -13.61
C PRO A 18 12.02 14.10 -13.32
N SER A 19 12.04 15.14 -12.48
CA SER A 19 13.28 15.87 -12.17
C SER A 19 14.23 15.06 -11.28
N VAL A 20 13.70 14.26 -10.35
CA VAL A 20 14.50 13.31 -9.57
C VAL A 20 15.03 12.19 -10.48
N GLY A 21 14.21 11.70 -11.41
CA GLY A 21 14.62 10.69 -12.39
C GLY A 21 15.78 11.15 -13.29
N ALA A 22 15.69 12.35 -13.85
CA ALA A 22 16.72 12.93 -14.71
C ALA A 22 18.05 13.17 -13.99
N ASN A 23 18.00 13.58 -12.72
CA ASN A 23 19.20 13.87 -11.93
C ASN A 23 19.90 12.61 -11.39
N VAL A 24 19.19 11.48 -11.26
CA VAL A 24 19.73 10.25 -10.64
C VAL A 24 20.10 9.18 -11.67
N PHE A 25 19.39 9.06 -12.79
CA PHE A 25 19.53 7.91 -13.70
C PHE A 25 20.08 8.23 -15.10
N GLY A 26 20.23 9.52 -15.45
CA GLY A 26 20.65 9.95 -16.79
C GLY A 26 19.62 9.61 -17.87
N ASP A 27 19.79 10.19 -19.06
CA ASP A 27 18.87 10.03 -20.20
C ASP A 27 18.94 8.61 -20.78
N GLN A 28 18.12 7.71 -20.25
CA GLN A 28 17.90 6.36 -20.81
C GLN A 28 16.53 6.33 -21.49
N GLY A 29 16.55 6.21 -22.82
CA GLY A 29 15.39 6.33 -23.68
C GLY A 29 14.22 5.38 -23.37
N ASN A 30 13.02 5.82 -23.76
CA ASN A 30 11.74 5.10 -23.84
C ASN A 30 11.53 3.97 -22.81
N ILE A 31 11.64 4.32 -21.53
CA ILE A 31 11.17 3.47 -20.44
C ILE A 31 9.66 3.67 -20.31
N ILE A 32 8.87 2.67 -20.75
CA ILE A 32 7.40 2.63 -20.60
C ILE A 32 6.99 2.81 -19.12
N GLU A 33 7.86 2.42 -18.18
CA GLU A 33 7.65 2.49 -16.72
C GLU A 33 7.50 3.92 -16.16
N MET A 34 7.90 4.96 -16.91
CA MET A 34 7.82 6.36 -16.45
C MET A 34 6.59 7.13 -16.92
N LEU A 35 5.78 6.56 -17.84
CA LEU A 35 4.57 7.23 -18.28
C LEU A 35 3.48 7.12 -17.19
N PRO A 36 2.71 8.19 -16.91
CA PRO A 36 1.54 8.09 -16.05
C PRO A 36 0.61 7.01 -16.63
N SER A 37 0.07 6.15 -15.77
CA SER A 37 -0.86 5.11 -16.21
C SER A 37 -2.07 5.78 -16.87
N GLU A 38 -2.27 5.54 -18.16
CA GLU A 38 -3.45 6.07 -18.85
C GLU A 38 -4.72 5.42 -18.29
N PRO A 39 -5.69 6.20 -17.79
CA PRO A 39 -6.94 5.66 -17.28
C PRO A 39 -7.64 4.79 -18.33
N GLY A 40 -7.85 3.51 -18.03
CA GLY A 40 -8.51 2.56 -18.94
C GLY A 40 -7.56 1.76 -19.84
N VAL A 41 -6.25 2.00 -19.78
CA VAL A 41 -5.24 1.15 -20.41
C VAL A 41 -4.77 0.12 -19.39
N TYR A 42 -4.84 -1.16 -19.77
CA TYR A 42 -4.49 -2.28 -18.90
C TYR A 42 -3.47 -3.17 -19.59
N PHE A 43 -2.48 -3.61 -18.83
CA PHE A 43 -1.48 -4.55 -19.29
C PHE A 43 -1.80 -5.92 -18.71
N GLU A 44 -1.91 -6.92 -19.57
CA GLU A 44 -2.00 -8.31 -19.13
C GLU A 44 -0.59 -8.91 -19.12
N ALA A 45 -0.16 -9.37 -17.94
CA ALA A 45 1.03 -10.21 -17.78
C ALA A 45 0.57 -11.64 -17.43
N PRO A 46 0.28 -12.49 -18.45
CA PRO A 46 -0.21 -13.85 -18.20
C PRO A 46 0.80 -14.71 -17.44
N GLU A 47 2.09 -14.41 -17.57
CA GLU A 47 3.15 -14.96 -16.72
C GLU A 47 3.97 -13.82 -16.11
N ILE A 48 4.26 -13.93 -14.82
CA ILE A 48 5.08 -12.99 -14.07
C ILE A 48 6.42 -13.66 -13.82
N GLU A 49 7.51 -13.01 -14.21
CA GLU A 49 8.88 -13.44 -13.90
C GLU A 49 9.16 -13.21 -12.41
N LEU A 50 8.86 -14.22 -11.60
CA LEU A 50 8.95 -14.11 -10.14
C LEU A 50 10.39 -14.08 -9.64
N ASP A 51 11.34 -14.74 -10.29
CA ASP A 51 12.75 -14.86 -9.86
C ASP A 51 13.53 -13.54 -9.79
N THR A 52 12.98 -12.48 -10.38
CA THR A 52 13.61 -11.16 -10.45
C THR A 52 13.50 -10.33 -9.16
N TYR A 53 12.53 -10.62 -8.28
CA TYR A 53 12.26 -9.76 -7.13
C TYR A 53 13.12 -10.10 -5.90
N ASP A 54 13.50 -9.07 -5.15
CA ASP A 54 14.19 -9.18 -3.88
C ASP A 54 13.18 -9.47 -2.74
N TYR A 55 12.00 -8.83 -2.79
CA TYR A 55 10.94 -8.96 -1.81
C TYR A 55 9.57 -9.14 -2.46
N TYR A 56 8.69 -9.90 -1.80
CA TYR A 56 7.29 -10.08 -2.18
C TYR A 56 6.42 -9.69 -1.00
N ILE A 57 5.80 -8.52 -1.07
CA ILE A 57 4.89 -8.02 -0.05
C ILE A 57 3.48 -8.48 -0.42
N VAL A 58 2.89 -9.36 0.38
CA VAL A 58 1.50 -9.78 0.22
C VAL A 58 0.64 -9.05 1.24
N CYS A 59 -0.13 -8.08 0.77
CA CYS A 59 -1.07 -7.35 1.60
C CYS A 59 -2.30 -8.22 1.88
N THR A 60 -2.59 -8.49 3.14
CA THR A 60 -3.68 -9.37 3.56
C THR A 60 -4.56 -8.71 4.61
N SER A 61 -5.86 -8.98 4.54
CA SER A 61 -6.85 -8.68 5.60
C SER A 61 -7.63 -9.95 5.92
N SER A 62 -6.92 -11.09 6.01
CA SER A 62 -7.53 -12.43 6.10
C SER A 62 -8.44 -12.79 4.91
N GLY A 63 -8.24 -12.16 3.76
CA GLY A 63 -9.02 -12.42 2.56
C GLY A 63 -8.60 -13.71 1.87
N LYS A 64 -9.56 -14.50 1.37
CA LYS A 64 -9.26 -15.71 0.59
C LYS A 64 -8.38 -15.45 -0.63
N ASP A 65 -8.50 -14.26 -1.23
CA ASP A 65 -7.80 -13.91 -2.46
C ASP A 65 -6.33 -13.55 -2.19
N SER A 66 -6.03 -12.84 -1.08
CA SER A 66 -4.65 -12.62 -0.65
C SER A 66 -3.96 -13.93 -0.27
N TRP A 67 -4.69 -14.89 0.30
CA TRP A 67 -4.14 -16.23 0.56
C TRP A 67 -3.91 -17.03 -0.72
N ALA A 68 -4.83 -16.97 -1.69
CA ALA A 68 -4.61 -17.58 -3.00
C ALA A 68 -3.35 -17.01 -3.68
N SER A 69 -3.14 -15.70 -3.62
CA SER A 69 -1.93 -15.05 -4.12
C SER A 69 -0.66 -15.53 -3.40
N LEU A 70 -0.71 -15.68 -2.06
CA LEU A 70 0.40 -16.23 -1.30
C LEU A 70 0.73 -17.67 -1.74
N PHE A 71 -0.27 -18.53 -1.83
CA PHE A 71 -0.07 -19.93 -2.24
C PHE A 71 0.46 -20.03 -3.67
N TYR A 72 0.00 -19.17 -4.57
CA TYR A 72 0.55 -19.08 -5.92
C TYR A 72 2.06 -18.77 -5.92
N LEU A 73 2.53 -17.83 -5.09
CA LEU A 73 3.96 -17.53 -4.98
C LEU A 73 4.75 -18.75 -4.46
N LEU A 74 4.21 -19.44 -3.45
CA LEU A 74 4.84 -20.62 -2.86
C LEU A 74 4.91 -21.79 -3.85
N GLU A 75 3.84 -22.06 -4.59
CA GLU A 75 3.79 -23.11 -5.62
C GLU A 75 4.78 -22.85 -6.76
N ARG A 76 5.07 -21.59 -7.05
CA ARG A 76 6.07 -21.18 -8.05
C ARG A 76 7.49 -21.13 -7.50
N GLY A 77 7.71 -21.59 -6.27
CA GLY A 77 9.04 -21.74 -5.68
C GLY A 77 9.63 -20.45 -5.09
N VAL A 78 8.82 -19.42 -4.84
CA VAL A 78 9.31 -18.21 -4.17
C VAL A 78 9.74 -18.55 -2.73
N PRO A 79 10.99 -18.22 -2.32
CA PRO A 79 11.47 -18.51 -0.97
C PRO A 79 10.67 -17.75 0.10
N LYS A 80 10.28 -18.46 1.18
CA LYS A 80 9.47 -17.88 2.27
C LYS A 80 10.13 -16.69 2.96
N ASP A 81 11.45 -16.70 3.06
CA ASP A 81 12.26 -15.62 3.65
C ASP A 81 12.22 -14.32 2.85
N LYS A 82 11.89 -14.38 1.55
CA LYS A 82 11.65 -13.22 0.69
C LYS A 82 10.20 -12.71 0.74
N ILE A 83 9.27 -13.49 1.28
CA ILE A 83 7.85 -13.12 1.38
C ILE A 83 7.60 -12.39 2.69
N LEU A 84 6.95 -11.23 2.60
CA LEU A 84 6.50 -10.43 3.73
C LEU A 84 4.97 -10.35 3.69
N LEU A 85 4.30 -10.81 4.75
CA LEU A 85 2.87 -10.57 4.92
C LEU A 85 2.70 -9.20 5.55
N TRP A 86 1.93 -8.33 4.91
CA TRP A 86 1.61 -7.01 5.44
C TRP A 86 0.13 -6.92 5.77
N HIS A 87 -0.17 -6.55 7.01
CA HIS A 87 -1.54 -6.30 7.44
C HIS A 87 -1.69 -4.85 7.90
N HIS A 88 -2.63 -4.13 7.29
CA HIS A 88 -2.93 -2.77 7.66
C HIS A 88 -4.03 -2.77 8.73
N LEU A 89 -3.70 -2.32 9.95
CA LEU A 89 -4.67 -2.23 11.05
C LEU A 89 -5.54 -1.00 10.81
N ILE A 90 -6.69 -1.20 10.16
CA ILE A 90 -7.53 -0.08 9.73
C ILE A 90 -8.08 0.73 10.90
N ASP A 91 -8.28 0.10 12.06
CA ASP A 91 -8.77 0.75 13.28
C ASP A 91 -7.64 1.33 14.16
N GLY A 92 -6.37 1.12 13.77
CA GLY A 92 -5.21 1.50 14.57
C GLY A 92 -4.99 0.56 15.76
N LYS A 93 -4.13 0.97 16.70
CA LYS A 93 -3.85 0.22 17.96
C LYS A 93 -4.27 0.99 19.21
N GLU A 94 -4.73 2.23 19.05
CA GLU A 94 -4.95 3.16 20.16
C GLU A 94 -6.30 2.96 20.86
N ASP A 95 -7.32 2.46 20.15
CA ASP A 95 -8.63 2.12 20.72
C ASP A 95 -8.71 0.58 20.87
N PRO A 96 -8.94 0.05 22.08
CA PRO A 96 -9.02 -1.39 22.29
C PRO A 96 -10.31 -2.01 21.72
N VAL A 97 -11.30 -1.19 21.34
CA VAL A 97 -12.57 -1.65 20.78
C VAL A 97 -12.50 -1.59 19.25
N PRO A 98 -12.61 -2.73 18.54
CA PRO A 98 -12.71 -2.74 17.08
C PRO A 98 -13.88 -1.86 16.60
N PHE A 99 -13.68 -1.13 15.52
CA PHE A 99 -14.67 -0.18 14.99
C PHE A 99 -15.14 -0.58 13.59
N MET A 100 -14.23 -0.86 12.68
CA MET A 100 -14.54 -1.28 11.30
C MET A 100 -14.04 -2.69 10.98
N ASP A 101 -12.92 -3.14 11.55
CA ASP A 101 -12.42 -4.47 11.27
C ASP A 101 -13.13 -5.52 12.12
N TRP A 102 -13.09 -6.76 11.65
CA TRP A 102 -13.57 -7.87 12.46
C TRP A 102 -12.55 -8.18 13.56
N ALA A 103 -13.02 -8.29 14.80
CA ALA A 103 -12.19 -8.48 15.99
C ALA A 103 -11.19 -9.66 15.92
N TYR A 104 -11.42 -10.64 15.04
CA TYR A 104 -10.56 -11.82 14.90
C TYR A 104 -9.44 -11.66 13.86
N VAL A 105 -9.47 -10.65 12.99
CA VAL A 105 -8.61 -10.58 11.80
C VAL A 105 -7.13 -10.49 12.17
N ASP A 106 -6.78 -9.65 13.14
CA ASP A 106 -5.40 -9.47 13.60
C ASP A 106 -4.80 -10.77 14.12
N ASN A 107 -5.56 -11.46 14.99
CA ASN A 107 -5.15 -12.72 15.59
C ASN A 107 -5.07 -13.83 14.54
N TYR A 108 -6.05 -13.90 13.63
CA TYR A 108 -6.03 -14.86 12.54
C TYR A 108 -4.79 -14.69 11.65
N CYS A 109 -4.50 -13.45 11.22
CA CYS A 109 -3.32 -13.15 10.41
C CYS A 109 -2.03 -13.52 11.14
N SER A 110 -1.94 -13.22 12.46
CA SER A 110 -0.77 -13.56 13.29
C SER A 110 -0.53 -15.06 13.38
N GLU A 111 -1.56 -15.83 13.75
CA GLU A 111 -1.44 -17.29 13.90
C GLU A 111 -1.20 -17.97 12.55
N PHE A 112 -1.85 -17.49 11.49
CA PHE A 112 -1.59 -17.97 10.13
C PHE A 112 -0.12 -17.75 9.73
N ALA A 113 0.40 -16.54 9.89
CA ALA A 113 1.79 -16.22 9.57
C ALA A 113 2.79 -17.09 10.34
N LYS A 114 2.55 -17.29 11.65
CA LYS A 114 3.35 -18.19 12.49
C LYS A 114 3.34 -19.62 11.97
N SER A 115 2.17 -20.17 11.66
CA SER A 115 2.04 -21.54 11.12
C SER A 115 2.76 -21.73 9.79
N MET A 116 2.82 -20.69 8.96
CA MET A 116 3.48 -20.72 7.65
C MET A 116 5.00 -20.48 7.77
N GLY A 117 5.48 -19.95 8.89
CA GLY A 117 6.85 -19.51 9.08
C GLY A 117 7.20 -18.32 8.18
N ILE A 118 6.25 -17.41 7.96
CA ILE A 118 6.42 -16.22 7.11
C ILE A 118 6.29 -14.98 7.99
N ARG A 119 7.14 -13.98 7.78
CA ARG A 119 7.14 -12.75 8.56
C ARG A 119 5.84 -11.97 8.30
N LEU A 120 5.18 -11.55 9.38
CA LEU A 120 4.05 -10.62 9.36
C LEU A 120 4.49 -9.29 9.96
N GLU A 121 4.14 -8.19 9.30
CA GLU A 121 4.38 -6.84 9.77
C GLU A 121 3.08 -6.04 9.70
N TYR A 122 2.85 -5.24 10.73
CA TYR A 122 1.67 -4.38 10.82
C TYR A 122 2.00 -2.93 10.47
N SER A 123 1.02 -2.23 9.89
CA SER A 123 1.10 -0.78 9.66
C SER A 123 -0.27 -0.13 9.78
N TRP A 124 -0.32 1.12 10.25
CA TRP A 124 -1.57 1.83 10.47
C TRP A 124 -1.39 3.35 10.46
N LEU A 125 -2.51 4.04 10.32
CA LEU A 125 -2.62 5.46 10.63
C LEU A 125 -2.99 5.56 12.12
N GLN A 126 -2.31 6.40 12.89
CA GLN A 126 -2.61 6.62 14.31
C GLN A 126 -4.08 7.05 14.48
N TYR A 127 -4.76 6.44 15.46
CA TYR A 127 -6.22 6.54 15.70
C TYR A 127 -7.11 5.92 14.61
N GLY A 128 -6.50 5.32 13.60
CA GLY A 128 -7.16 4.52 12.58
C GLY A 128 -8.32 5.20 11.86
N PHE A 129 -9.27 4.36 11.46
CA PHE A 129 -10.43 4.76 10.70
C PHE A 129 -11.27 5.79 11.44
N LYS A 130 -11.54 5.54 12.73
CA LYS A 130 -12.36 6.43 13.57
C LYS A 130 -11.70 7.80 13.74
N GLY A 131 -10.39 7.83 13.94
CA GLY A 131 -9.61 9.06 14.05
C GLY A 131 -9.58 9.88 12.76
N GLU A 132 -9.50 9.23 11.60
CA GLU A 132 -9.59 9.93 10.31
C GLU A 132 -11.03 10.35 9.98
N LEU A 133 -12.03 9.51 10.30
CA LEU A 133 -13.46 9.81 10.13
C LEU A 133 -13.86 11.08 10.88
N LEU A 134 -13.46 11.17 12.15
CA LEU A 134 -13.82 12.24 13.09
C LEU A 134 -12.83 13.41 13.09
N LYS A 135 -11.90 13.46 12.12
CA LYS A 135 -10.90 14.51 12.05
C LYS A 135 -11.55 15.87 11.78
N GLU A 136 -11.37 16.81 12.69
CA GLU A 136 -11.90 18.16 12.61
C GLU A 136 -10.84 19.20 12.94
N ASN A 137 -10.54 20.09 11.99
CA ASN A 137 -9.58 21.19 12.11
C ASN A 137 -8.26 20.80 12.79
N SER A 138 -7.73 19.62 12.47
CA SER A 138 -6.52 19.08 13.08
C SER A 138 -5.52 18.67 12.02
N LYS A 139 -4.25 18.53 12.42
CA LYS A 139 -3.23 17.94 11.55
C LYS A 139 -3.58 16.47 11.26
N PRO A 140 -3.18 15.95 10.09
CA PRO A 140 -3.22 14.52 9.82
C PRO A 140 -2.46 13.73 10.88
N HIS A 141 -2.99 12.58 11.24
CA HIS A 141 -2.38 11.67 12.22
C HIS A 141 -1.10 11.03 11.67
N ASN A 142 -0.26 10.54 12.57
CA ASN A 142 1.03 9.96 12.23
C ASN A 142 0.86 8.58 11.57
N HIS A 143 1.79 8.21 10.69
CA HIS A 143 1.82 6.87 10.11
C HIS A 143 2.75 6.01 10.93
N ILE A 144 2.30 4.81 11.29
CA ILE A 144 3.05 3.88 12.14
C ILE A 144 3.19 2.56 11.41
N PHE A 145 4.39 1.97 11.41
CA PHE A 145 4.62 0.66 10.82
C PHE A 145 5.76 -0.08 11.49
N GLU A 146 5.66 -1.40 11.47
CA GLU A 146 6.67 -2.30 11.97
C GLU A 146 7.75 -2.54 10.92
N THR A 147 8.97 -2.74 11.40
CA THR A 147 10.16 -3.09 10.64
C THR A 147 10.90 -4.20 11.38
N PRO A 148 11.87 -4.89 10.74
CA PRO A 148 12.70 -5.87 11.43
C PRO A 148 13.44 -5.29 12.66
N ASP A 149 13.72 -3.99 12.65
CA ASP A 149 14.48 -3.29 13.70
C ASP A 149 13.58 -2.68 14.78
N GLY A 150 12.25 -2.72 14.60
CA GLY A 150 11.28 -2.20 15.55
C GLY A 150 10.19 -1.35 14.91
N LEU A 151 9.55 -0.52 15.73
CA LEU A 151 8.42 0.30 15.31
C LEU A 151 8.89 1.69 14.84
N VAL A 152 8.40 2.13 13.69
CA VAL A 152 8.66 3.47 13.15
C VAL A 152 7.38 4.28 13.17
N GLU A 153 7.46 5.51 13.68
CA GLU A 153 6.39 6.50 13.64
C GLU A 153 6.85 7.72 12.82
N LEU A 154 6.13 8.00 11.74
CA LEU A 154 6.39 9.17 10.89
C LEU A 154 5.49 10.32 11.31
N ASP A 155 6.11 11.37 11.83
CA ASP A 155 5.40 12.58 12.19
C ASP A 155 4.90 13.37 10.96
N ARG A 156 3.83 14.14 11.16
CA ARG A 156 3.23 15.01 10.13
C ARG A 156 3.31 16.49 10.52
N LYS A 157 4.40 16.92 11.15
CA LYS A 157 4.51 18.28 11.74
C LYS A 157 4.29 19.42 10.74
N LEU A 158 4.72 19.25 9.49
CA LEU A 158 4.59 20.24 8.42
C LEU A 158 3.23 20.24 7.72
N ALA A 159 2.36 19.28 8.03
CA ALA A 159 1.06 19.20 7.40
C ALA A 159 0.12 20.31 7.89
N LYS A 160 -0.65 20.87 6.96
CA LYS A 160 -1.70 21.85 7.26
C LYS A 160 -2.88 21.16 7.96
N PRO A 161 -3.54 21.82 8.92
CA PRO A 161 -4.78 21.33 9.49
C PRO A 161 -5.87 21.18 8.43
N GLY A 162 -6.77 20.22 8.64
CA GLY A 162 -7.92 19.99 7.78
C GLY A 162 -9.03 19.24 8.48
N THR A 163 -10.17 19.11 7.81
CA THR A 163 -11.36 18.44 8.31
C THR A 163 -11.76 17.33 7.35
N ARG A 164 -12.11 16.16 7.89
CA ARG A 164 -12.75 15.07 7.15
C ARG A 164 -14.25 15.06 7.42
N MET A 165 -14.69 14.63 8.60
CA MET A 165 -16.11 14.58 9.02
C MET A 165 -17.05 14.00 7.96
N LEU A 166 -16.61 12.93 7.28
CA LEU A 166 -17.31 12.33 6.15
C LEU A 166 -17.28 10.81 6.26
N TYR A 167 -18.46 10.19 6.29
CA TYR A 167 -18.60 8.74 6.17
C TYR A 167 -18.07 8.24 4.81
N PRO A 168 -17.58 6.99 4.73
CA PRO A 168 -17.11 6.42 3.47
C PRO A 168 -18.25 6.32 2.47
N GLN A 169 -17.96 6.65 1.22
CA GLN A 169 -18.87 6.46 0.10
C GLN A 169 -18.33 5.37 -0.85
N GLN A 170 -19.23 4.53 -1.36
CA GLN A 170 -18.88 3.57 -2.41
C GLN A 170 -18.79 4.32 -3.74
N GLU A 171 -17.59 4.78 -4.09
CA GLU A 171 -17.31 5.49 -5.32
C GLU A 171 -15.91 5.14 -5.85
N ALA A 172 -15.72 5.27 -7.17
CA ALA A 172 -14.44 5.05 -7.84
C ALA A 172 -13.37 6.11 -7.47
N SER A 173 -13.78 7.35 -7.18
CA SER A 173 -12.84 8.40 -6.82
C SER A 173 -12.28 8.18 -5.41
N LEU A 174 -10.96 7.96 -5.30
CA LEU A 174 -10.25 7.80 -4.02
C LEU A 174 -10.32 9.05 -3.11
N LEU A 175 -10.59 10.23 -3.69
CA LEU A 175 -10.84 11.46 -2.93
C LEU A 175 -12.14 11.39 -2.14
N ARG A 176 -13.15 10.72 -2.70
CA ARG A 176 -14.48 10.54 -2.10
C ARG A 176 -14.54 9.24 -1.27
N ARG A 177 -13.90 8.17 -1.74
CA ARG A 177 -13.63 6.93 -1.00
C ARG A 177 -12.27 7.00 -0.29
N TRP A 178 -12.17 7.92 0.66
CA TRP A 178 -10.93 8.25 1.36
C TRP A 178 -10.31 7.08 2.14
N CYS A 179 -11.10 6.11 2.59
CA CYS A 179 -10.64 5.06 3.50
C CYS A 179 -9.54 4.19 2.88
N SER A 180 -9.71 3.77 1.62
CA SER A 180 -8.66 2.99 0.94
C SER A 180 -7.38 3.82 0.78
N SER A 181 -7.54 5.10 0.39
CA SER A 181 -6.41 6.00 0.20
C SER A 181 -5.63 6.21 1.50
N SER A 182 -6.31 6.61 2.57
CA SER A 182 -5.65 7.01 3.82
C SER A 182 -5.23 5.83 4.70
N LEU A 183 -5.95 4.70 4.67
CA LEU A 183 -5.74 3.61 5.63
C LEU A 183 -5.08 2.37 5.01
N LYS A 184 -4.95 2.31 3.68
CA LYS A 184 -4.28 1.19 2.99
C LYS A 184 -3.16 1.69 2.10
N ILE A 185 -3.49 2.58 1.16
CA ILE A 185 -2.56 3.02 0.12
C ILE A 185 -1.44 3.90 0.70
N ASP A 186 -1.77 4.99 1.41
CA ASP A 186 -0.77 5.90 1.99
C ASP A 186 0.03 5.18 3.07
N VAL A 187 -0.62 4.36 3.92
CA VAL A 187 0.07 3.54 4.93
C VAL A 187 1.11 2.60 4.31
N CYS A 188 0.73 1.85 3.28
CA CYS A 188 1.66 0.97 2.57
C CYS A 188 2.79 1.76 1.89
N ARG A 189 2.46 2.86 1.19
CA ARG A 189 3.43 3.76 0.54
C ARG A 189 4.45 4.31 1.53
N ARG A 190 3.99 4.79 2.68
CA ARG A 190 4.84 5.34 3.73
C ARG A 190 5.75 4.26 4.32
N ALA A 191 5.22 3.06 4.58
CA ALA A 191 6.00 1.96 5.10
C ALA A 191 7.12 1.54 4.12
N ILE A 192 6.83 1.42 2.81
CA ILE A 192 7.85 1.02 1.82
C ILE A 192 8.91 2.12 1.64
N ASN A 193 8.49 3.38 1.56
CA ASN A 193 9.40 4.48 1.24
C ASN A 193 10.30 4.91 2.40
N ASN A 194 10.02 4.47 3.62
CA ASN A 194 10.74 4.87 4.83
C ASN A 194 11.46 3.67 5.48
N GLN A 195 11.84 2.67 4.69
CA GLN A 195 12.65 1.55 5.13
C GLN A 195 13.83 1.35 4.18
N GLU A 196 15.05 1.44 4.71
CA GLU A 196 16.29 1.35 3.92
C GLU A 196 16.40 0.02 3.16
N ARG A 197 15.85 -1.07 3.71
CA ARG A 197 15.88 -2.41 3.10
C ARG A 197 15.22 -2.49 1.73
N PHE A 198 14.35 -1.54 1.37
CA PHE A 198 13.69 -1.50 0.05
C PHE A 198 14.38 -0.57 -0.95
N ILE A 199 15.39 0.20 -0.53
CA ILE A 199 16.11 1.13 -1.42
C ILE A 199 16.92 0.33 -2.45
N GLY A 200 16.71 0.62 -3.74
CA GLY A 200 17.40 -0.05 -4.84
C GLY A 200 17.00 -1.52 -5.05
N LYS A 201 15.93 -1.99 -4.39
CA LYS A 201 15.44 -3.37 -4.47
C LYS A 201 14.20 -3.47 -5.33
N ARG A 202 14.07 -4.59 -6.07
CA ARG A 202 12.84 -4.91 -6.80
C ARG A 202 11.85 -5.54 -5.83
N THR A 203 10.79 -4.82 -5.52
CA THR A 203 9.76 -5.28 -4.58
C THR A 203 8.46 -5.51 -5.34
N LEU A 204 7.93 -6.73 -5.26
CA LEU A 204 6.60 -7.05 -5.79
C LEU A 204 5.57 -6.84 -4.68
N VAL A 205 4.61 -5.94 -4.90
CA VAL A 205 3.47 -5.76 -3.99
C VAL A 205 2.26 -6.45 -4.57
N VAL A 206 1.68 -7.37 -3.80
CA VAL A 206 0.57 -8.23 -4.21
C VAL A 206 -0.64 -7.95 -3.33
N THR A 207 -1.76 -7.60 -3.96
CA THR A 207 -3.03 -7.33 -3.29
C THR A 207 -4.11 -8.29 -3.78
N GLY A 208 -5.04 -8.68 -2.91
CA GLY A 208 -6.13 -9.63 -3.23
C GLY A 208 -7.30 -9.04 -4.03
N GLU A 209 -7.12 -7.93 -4.74
CA GLU A 209 -8.18 -7.33 -5.56
C GLU A 209 -8.45 -8.20 -6.81
N ARG A 210 -9.70 -8.20 -7.28
CA ARG A 210 -10.13 -9.00 -8.44
C ARG A 210 -10.97 -8.16 -9.39
N ARG A 211 -10.62 -8.22 -10.68
CA ARG A 211 -11.39 -7.57 -11.76
C ARG A 211 -12.81 -8.12 -11.91
N THR A 212 -13.03 -9.39 -11.55
CA THR A 212 -14.36 -10.02 -11.48
C THR A 212 -14.44 -10.98 -10.30
N ARG A 213 -15.64 -11.17 -9.73
CA ARG A 213 -15.88 -12.06 -8.56
C ARG A 213 -15.54 -13.55 -8.78
N ILE A 214 -15.10 -13.95 -9.98
CA ILE A 214 -14.97 -15.35 -10.40
C ILE A 214 -13.50 -15.81 -10.57
N ARG A 215 -12.52 -14.92 -10.77
CA ARG A 215 -11.10 -15.30 -10.92
C ARG A 215 -10.15 -14.41 -10.12
N SER A 216 -9.21 -15.01 -9.38
CA SER A 216 -8.03 -14.34 -8.81
C SER A 216 -6.98 -14.15 -9.91
N LYS A 217 -6.61 -12.90 -10.21
CA LYS A 217 -5.44 -12.58 -11.04
C LYS A 217 -4.51 -11.74 -10.19
N ILE A 218 -3.22 -12.07 -10.17
CA ILE A 218 -2.20 -11.24 -9.53
C ILE A 218 -1.95 -10.06 -10.46
N GLU A 219 -2.26 -8.86 -9.98
CA GLU A 219 -1.86 -7.64 -10.67
C GLU A 219 -0.45 -7.26 -10.22
N VAL A 220 0.44 -7.10 -11.19
CA VAL A 220 1.83 -6.71 -10.96
C VAL A 220 2.00 -5.29 -11.42
N GLN A 221 2.27 -4.40 -10.47
CA GLN A 221 2.74 -3.06 -10.75
C GLN A 221 4.27 -3.09 -10.64
N PRO A 222 5.02 -3.08 -11.75
CA PRO A 222 6.47 -3.01 -11.69
C PRO A 222 6.86 -1.66 -11.07
N THR A 223 7.34 -1.70 -9.83
CA THR A 223 7.86 -0.51 -9.14
C THR A 223 9.36 -0.64 -9.01
N ARG A 224 10.06 -0.20 -10.07
CA ARG A 224 11.45 0.22 -9.94
C ARG A 224 11.42 1.64 -9.40
N THR A 225 11.82 1.78 -8.13
CA THR A 225 11.80 3.01 -7.31
C THR A 225 10.48 3.23 -6.57
N ALA A 226 10.46 2.91 -5.27
CA ALA A 226 9.64 3.44 -4.17
C ALA A 226 8.36 4.28 -4.51
N SER A 227 7.53 3.79 -5.42
CA SER A 227 6.32 4.48 -5.88
C SER A 227 5.21 3.48 -6.11
N LEU A 228 4.62 2.97 -5.02
CA LEU A 228 3.41 2.15 -5.11
C LEU A 228 2.34 2.89 -5.91
N ARG A 229 2.05 2.37 -7.10
CA ARG A 229 0.84 2.69 -7.84
C ARG A 229 -0.18 1.62 -7.49
N TYR A 230 -1.18 2.02 -6.71
CA TYR A 230 -2.38 1.24 -6.49
C TYR A 230 -3.35 1.53 -7.64
N VAL A 231 -3.67 0.52 -8.45
CA VAL A 231 -4.88 0.57 -9.29
C VAL A 231 -5.99 -0.07 -8.46
N ALA A 232 -6.66 0.78 -7.68
CA ALA A 232 -7.95 0.42 -7.11
C ALA A 232 -9.02 0.76 -8.17
N SER A 233 -9.68 -0.25 -8.73
CA SER A 233 -10.87 -0.07 -9.56
C SER A 233 -12.11 0.17 -8.73
#